data_AF-A0A6G8AG83-F1
#
_entry.id   AF-A0A6G8AG83-F1
#
_cell.length_a   1.000
_cell.length_b   1.000
_cell.length_c   1.000
_cell.angle_alpha   90.00
_cell.angle_beta   90.00
_cell.angle_gamma   90.00
#
_symmetry.space_group_name_H-M   'P 1'
#
loop_
_entity.id
_entity.type
_entity.pdbx_description
1 polymer ?
#
loop_
_entity_poly.entity_id
_entity_poly.type
_entity_poly.pdbx_seq_one_letter_code
_entity_poly.pdbx_strand_id
1 'polypeptide(L)'
;MTQPPPRTPPRFVPTLTEVVTHTATELSQPLPPVVPPAPVAPVAPPVWAPEPAAPPPAVLLPDLLLTSPAPAVPEGLEEDLVHRVLQRVDLVLDQRLREAIAIVVQEQTRTMVQRVRQEVETVVRQAVYEAVAQELQEP
;
A
#
# COMPACT_ATOMS: atom_id res chain seq x y z
N MET A 1 57.38 -19.44 14.44
CA MET A 1 56.62 -19.33 13.17
C MET A 1 55.18 -19.67 13.48
N THR A 2 54.29 -18.68 13.53
CA THR A 2 52.88 -18.91 13.90
C THR A 2 52.02 -18.46 12.72
N GLN A 3 51.41 -19.42 12.02
CA GLN A 3 50.54 -19.16 10.88
C GLN A 3 49.14 -18.75 11.38
N PRO A 4 48.54 -17.66 10.87
CA PRO A 4 47.18 -17.29 11.24
C PRO A 4 46.15 -18.27 10.65
N PRO A 5 45.00 -18.50 11.31
CA PRO A 5 44.00 -19.44 10.82
C PRO A 5 43.37 -18.96 9.49
N PRO A 6 43.02 -19.87 8.58
CA PRO A 6 42.43 -19.51 7.28
C PRO A 6 41.04 -18.90 7.51
N ARG A 7 40.82 -17.69 6.96
CA ARG A 7 39.51 -17.04 6.98
C ARG A 7 38.61 -17.70 5.95
N THR A 8 37.57 -18.39 6.42
CA THR A 8 36.52 -18.94 5.57
C THR A 8 35.76 -17.79 4.91
N PRO A 9 35.73 -17.67 3.57
CA PRO A 9 34.93 -16.65 2.92
C PRO A 9 33.44 -16.89 3.21
N PRO A 10 32.64 -15.83 3.39
CA PRO A 10 31.21 -15.96 3.64
C PRO A 10 30.53 -16.73 2.50
N ARG A 11 29.72 -17.73 2.86
CA ARG A 11 28.96 -18.53 1.90
C ARG A 11 27.92 -17.65 1.22
N PHE A 12 27.96 -17.67 -0.11
CA PHE A 12 27.04 -17.09 -1.10
C PHE A 12 25.72 -16.56 -0.53
N VAL A 13 25.57 -15.23 -0.57
CA VAL A 13 24.27 -14.58 -0.49
C VAL A 13 23.81 -14.37 -1.94
N PRO A 14 22.73 -15.02 -2.43
CA PRO A 14 22.19 -14.69 -3.73
C PRO A 14 21.54 -13.31 -3.64
N THR A 15 22.19 -12.30 -4.24
CA THR A 15 21.56 -10.99 -4.43
C THR A 15 20.59 -11.09 -5.59
N LEU A 16 19.29 -11.21 -5.30
CA LEU A 16 18.25 -11.03 -6.30
C LEU A 16 18.13 -9.54 -6.64
N THR A 17 19.04 -9.06 -7.49
CA THR A 17 18.88 -7.78 -8.18
C THR A 17 18.24 -8.05 -9.53
N GLU A 18 16.94 -8.34 -9.53
CA GLU A 18 16.15 -8.19 -10.75
C GLU A 18 15.87 -6.70 -10.95
N VAL A 19 16.43 -6.13 -12.01
CA VAL A 19 16.11 -4.78 -12.46
C VAL A 19 14.79 -4.88 -13.21
N VAL A 20 13.70 -4.41 -12.61
CA VAL A 20 12.40 -4.32 -13.30
C VAL A 20 12.53 -3.29 -14.42
N THR A 21 12.78 -3.75 -15.64
CA THR A 21 12.59 -2.94 -16.84
C THR A 21 11.10 -2.75 -17.03
N HIS A 22 10.59 -1.57 -16.71
CA HIS A 22 9.24 -1.17 -17.09
C HIS A 22 9.13 -1.23 -18.61
N THR A 23 8.59 -2.32 -19.14
CA THR A 23 8.10 -2.33 -20.51
C THR A 23 6.85 -1.46 -20.45
N ALA A 24 6.96 -0.21 -20.90
CA ALA A 24 5.81 0.58 -21.29
C ALA A 24 5.18 -0.13 -22.49
N THR A 25 4.44 -1.20 -22.21
CA THR A 25 3.45 -1.73 -23.13
C THR A 25 2.30 -0.73 -23.05
N GLU A 26 2.44 0.36 -23.81
CA GLU A 26 1.30 1.13 -24.28
C GLU A 26 0.43 0.18 -25.09
N LEU A 27 -0.40 -0.57 -24.38
CA LEU A 27 -1.59 -1.17 -24.94
C LEU A 27 -2.41 0.00 -25.44
N SER A 28 -2.31 0.26 -26.74
CA SER A 28 -3.31 0.99 -27.53
C SER A 28 -4.69 0.47 -27.16
N GLN A 29 -5.28 1.13 -26.17
CA GLN A 29 -6.63 0.90 -25.73
C GLN A 29 -7.51 1.62 -26.76
N PRO A 30 -8.37 0.93 -27.53
CA PRO A 30 -9.30 1.63 -28.40
C PRO A 30 -10.23 2.46 -27.52
N LEU A 31 -10.23 3.78 -27.78
CA LEU A 31 -11.07 4.77 -27.12
C LEU A 31 -12.54 4.29 -27.10
N PRO A 32 -13.21 4.29 -25.94
CA PRO A 32 -14.66 4.11 -25.93
C PRO A 32 -15.30 5.28 -26.72
N PRO A 33 -16.39 5.05 -27.48
CA PRO A 33 -17.06 6.15 -28.17
C PRO A 33 -17.52 7.18 -27.13
N VAL A 34 -17.18 8.45 -27.39
CA VAL A 34 -17.71 9.59 -26.65
C VAL A 34 -19.24 9.54 -26.72
N VAL A 35 -19.87 9.13 -25.62
CA VAL A 35 -21.30 9.28 -25.43
C VAL A 35 -21.53 10.77 -25.13
N PRO A 36 -22.41 11.47 -25.86
CA PRO A 36 -22.77 12.85 -25.51
C PRO A 36 -23.32 12.87 -24.08
N PRO A 37 -23.07 13.91 -23.27
CA PRO A 37 -23.58 13.96 -21.91
C PRO A 37 -25.11 13.98 -21.98
N ALA A 38 -25.74 12.89 -21.55
CA ALA A 38 -27.14 12.90 -21.17
C ALA A 38 -27.32 13.97 -20.07
N PRO A 39 -28.40 14.76 -20.08
CA PRO A 39 -28.63 15.74 -19.03
C PRO A 39 -28.75 15.00 -17.70
N VAL A 40 -27.78 15.25 -16.82
CA VAL A 40 -27.77 14.71 -15.46
C VAL A 40 -28.97 15.33 -14.76
N ALA A 41 -30.02 14.55 -14.53
CA ALA A 41 -31.09 14.95 -13.62
C ALA A 41 -30.43 15.30 -12.27
N PRO A 42 -30.76 16.44 -11.63
CA PRO A 42 -30.13 16.81 -10.37
C PRO A 42 -30.46 15.74 -9.34
N VAL A 43 -29.43 15.02 -8.88
CA VAL A 43 -29.50 14.23 -7.66
C VAL A 43 -29.75 15.22 -6.53
N ALA A 44 -30.98 15.26 -6.04
CA ALA A 44 -31.33 16.05 -4.87
C ALA A 44 -30.49 15.55 -3.67
N PRO A 45 -29.84 16.44 -2.90
CA PRO A 45 -29.27 16.05 -1.62
C PRO A 45 -30.40 15.54 -0.70
N PRO A 46 -30.12 14.66 0.28
CA PRO A 46 -31.11 14.37 1.32
C PRO A 46 -31.39 15.67 2.07
N VAL A 47 -32.56 16.26 1.81
CA VAL A 47 -33.09 17.38 2.58
C VAL A 47 -33.35 16.83 3.98
N TRP A 48 -32.49 17.15 4.93
CA TRP A 48 -32.91 17.19 6.32
C TRP A 48 -33.97 18.29 6.40
N ALA A 49 -35.24 17.91 6.52
CA ALA A 49 -36.33 18.86 6.62
C ALA A 49 -36.21 19.65 7.93
N PRO A 50 -36.15 20.99 7.92
CA PRO A 50 -36.71 21.76 9.01
C PRO A 50 -38.22 21.85 8.76
N GLU A 51 -39.01 21.31 9.68
CA GLU A 51 -40.45 21.53 9.75
C GLU A 51 -40.75 23.04 9.84
N PRO A 52 -41.73 23.59 9.09
CA PRO A 52 -42.03 25.02 9.12
C PRO A 52 -42.92 25.31 10.33
N ALA A 53 -42.30 25.50 11.50
CA ALA A 53 -42.98 26.07 12.65
C ALA A 53 -43.09 27.60 12.49
N ALA A 54 -44.31 28.11 12.60
CA ALA A 54 -44.73 29.50 12.49
C ALA A 54 -43.85 30.51 13.27
N PRO A 55 -43.79 31.79 12.86
CA PRO A 55 -42.95 32.78 13.53
C PRO A 55 -43.52 33.13 14.92
N PRO A 56 -42.73 33.03 16.01
CA PRO A 56 -43.04 33.74 17.24
C PRO A 56 -42.71 35.24 17.06
N PRO A 57 -43.41 36.14 17.79
CA PRO A 57 -43.26 37.58 17.61
C PRO A 57 -41.84 38.03 17.92
N ALA A 58 -41.38 39.02 17.17
CA ALA A 58 -40.09 39.68 17.30
C ALA A 58 -39.77 40.03 18.76
N VAL A 59 -38.98 39.19 19.43
CA VAL A 59 -38.20 39.62 20.57
C VAL A 59 -37.00 40.35 19.98
N LEU A 60 -37.01 41.67 20.16
CA LEU A 60 -35.92 42.58 19.87
C LEU A 60 -34.72 42.16 20.74
N LEU A 61 -33.93 41.20 20.26
CA LEU A 61 -32.62 40.92 20.80
C LEU A 61 -31.69 42.03 20.31
N PRO A 62 -30.97 42.75 21.18
CA PRO A 62 -29.98 43.68 20.73
C PRO A 62 -28.90 42.88 20.00
N ASP A 63 -28.85 43.12 18.70
CA ASP A 63 -27.78 42.80 17.77
C ASP A 63 -26.47 43.38 18.30
N LEU A 64 -25.77 42.64 19.16
CA LEU A 64 -24.43 43.00 19.61
C LEU A 64 -23.49 41.79 19.56
N LEU A 65 -22.81 41.70 18.41
CA LEU A 65 -21.37 41.40 18.32
C LEU A 65 -20.90 39.95 18.49
N LEU A 66 -21.36 39.03 17.62
CA LEU A 66 -20.57 37.81 17.33
C LEU A 66 -20.47 37.53 15.82
N THR A 67 -20.25 38.57 15.01
CA THR A 67 -19.43 38.36 13.81
C THR A 67 -18.00 38.34 14.30
N SER A 68 -17.52 37.17 14.73
CA SER A 68 -16.08 36.99 14.88
C SER A 68 -15.55 36.98 13.44
N PRO A 69 -14.74 37.96 13.01
CA PRO A 69 -13.99 37.77 11.77
C PRO A 69 -13.17 36.50 12.01
N ALA A 70 -13.31 35.48 11.16
CA ALA A 70 -12.31 34.44 11.10
C ALA A 70 -10.96 35.15 10.96
N PRO A 71 -10.00 34.96 11.87
CA PRO A 71 -8.69 35.58 11.69
C PRO A 71 -8.18 35.07 10.36
N ALA A 72 -7.97 35.97 9.39
CA ALA A 72 -7.29 35.64 8.16
C ALA A 72 -5.95 35.03 8.58
N VAL A 73 -5.77 33.74 8.31
CA VAL A 73 -4.55 33.04 8.70
C VAL A 73 -3.42 33.75 7.95
N PRO A 74 -2.37 34.22 8.65
CA PRO A 74 -1.23 34.83 7.97
C PRO A 74 -0.67 33.82 6.96
N GLU A 75 -0.41 34.26 5.72
CA GLU A 75 -0.01 33.38 4.60
C GLU A 75 1.14 32.42 4.99
N GLY A 76 2.13 32.88 5.74
CA GLY A 76 3.24 32.04 6.23
C GLY A 76 2.88 30.99 7.30
N LEU A 77 1.78 31.18 8.03
CA LEU A 77 1.32 30.25 9.06
C LEU A 77 0.67 29.02 8.43
N GLU A 78 -0.04 29.20 7.31
CA GLU A 78 -0.59 28.07 6.54
C GLU A 78 0.52 27.19 5.99
N GLU A 79 1.57 27.79 5.43
CA GLU A 79 2.74 27.09 4.90
C GLU A 79 3.46 26.31 6.00
N ASP A 80 3.69 26.91 7.18
CA ASP A 80 4.28 26.22 8.33
C ASP A 80 3.42 25.02 8.81
N LEU A 81 2.09 25.17 8.78
CA LEU A 81 1.17 24.08 9.09
C LEU A 81 1.27 22.96 8.05
N VAL A 82 1.31 23.29 6.76
CA VAL A 82 1.49 22.31 5.67
C VAL A 82 2.79 21.55 5.86
N HIS A 83 3.93 22.23 6.10
CA HIS A 83 5.22 21.56 6.32
C HIS A 83 5.17 20.62 7.51
N ARG A 84 4.56 21.05 8.62
CA ARG A 84 4.40 20.22 9.82
C ARG A 84 3.50 19.01 9.56
N VAL A 85 2.42 19.18 8.81
CA VAL A 85 1.51 18.08 8.44
C VAL A 85 2.22 17.11 7.52
N LEU A 86 2.93 17.59 6.50
CA LEU A 86 3.70 16.75 5.57
C LEU A 86 4.74 15.92 6.32
N GLN A 87 5.51 16.52 7.22
CA GLN A 87 6.49 15.80 8.04
C GLN A 87 5.84 14.75 8.94
N ARG A 88 4.69 15.08 9.56
CA ARG A 88 3.97 14.14 10.40
C ARG A 88 3.38 12.99 9.59
N VAL A 89 2.84 13.28 8.40
CA VAL A 89 2.28 12.28 7.49
C VAL A 89 3.39 11.35 6.99
N ASP A 90 4.54 11.89 6.61
CA ASP A 90 5.69 11.10 6.15
C ASP A 90 6.11 10.06 7.19
N LEU A 91 6.27 10.47 8.46
CA LEU A 91 6.60 9.56 9.55
C LEU A 91 5.54 8.45 9.74
N VAL A 92 4.25 8.81 9.69
CA VAL A 92 3.14 7.85 9.84
C VAL A 92 3.08 6.89 8.65
N LEU A 93 3.29 7.38 7.44
CA LEU A 93 3.31 6.57 6.23
C LEU A 93 4.49 5.60 6.24
N ASP A 94 5.67 6.06 6.64
CA ASP A 94 6.86 5.23 6.75
C ASP A 94 6.66 4.09 7.76
N GLN A 95 6.11 4.39 8.94
CA GLN A 95 5.75 3.37 9.93
C GLN A 95 4.75 2.35 9.36
N ARG A 96 3.65 2.82 8.76
CA ARG A 96 2.63 1.95 8.18
C ARG A 96 3.17 1.11 7.03
N LEU A 97 4.06 1.67 6.22
CA LEU A 97 4.71 0.99 5.11
C LEU A 97 5.59 -0.14 5.62
N ARG A 98 6.43 0.11 6.64
CA ARG A 98 7.27 -0.94 7.26
C ARG A 98 6.44 -2.08 7.83
N GLU A 99 5.34 -1.76 8.51
CA GLU A 99 4.42 -2.75 9.07
C GLU A 99 3.73 -3.57 7.96
N ALA A 100 3.23 -2.92 6.92
CA ALA A 100 2.61 -3.58 5.78
C ALA A 100 3.60 -4.52 5.07
N ILE A 101 4.83 -4.06 4.83
CA ILE A 101 5.90 -4.88 4.26
C ILE A 101 6.21 -6.08 5.15
N ALA A 102 6.31 -5.89 6.47
CA ALA A 102 6.59 -6.97 7.40
C ALA A 102 5.53 -8.08 7.34
N ILE A 103 4.25 -7.70 7.29
CA ILE A 103 3.13 -8.65 7.15
C ILE A 103 3.23 -9.41 5.82
N VAL A 104 3.42 -8.70 4.71
CA VAL A 104 3.48 -9.32 3.37
C VAL A 104 4.69 -10.24 3.25
N VAL A 105 5.87 -9.81 3.70
CA VAL A 105 7.09 -10.62 3.65
C VAL A 105 6.96 -11.85 4.53
N GLN A 106 6.36 -11.74 5.73
CA GLN A 106 6.11 -12.88 6.60
C GLN A 106 5.19 -13.90 5.91
N GLU A 107 4.08 -13.42 5.33
CA GLU A 107 3.09 -14.29 4.68
C GLU A 107 3.66 -14.96 3.42
N GLN A 108 4.39 -14.20 2.61
CA GLN A 108 5.09 -14.70 1.43
C GLN A 108 6.16 -15.72 1.82
N THR A 109 6.98 -15.43 2.84
CA THR A 109 8.03 -16.34 3.31
C THR A 109 7.41 -17.64 3.80
N ARG A 110 6.34 -17.57 4.60
CA ARG A 110 5.61 -18.74 5.08
C ARG A 110 5.11 -19.59 3.91
N THR A 111 4.48 -18.96 2.92
CA THR A 111 3.95 -19.64 1.73
C THR A 111 5.06 -20.28 0.90
N MET A 112 6.15 -19.55 0.66
CA MET A 112 7.29 -20.03 -0.12
C MET A 112 7.99 -21.20 0.56
N VAL A 113 8.23 -21.13 1.88
CA VAL A 113 8.85 -22.24 2.63
C VAL A 113 8.02 -23.51 2.52
N GLN A 114 6.68 -23.42 2.64
CA GLN A 114 5.81 -24.59 2.51
C GLN A 114 5.83 -25.17 1.09
N ARG A 115 5.80 -24.32 0.06
CA ARG A 115 5.90 -24.75 -1.34
C ARG A 115 7.23 -25.44 -1.61
N VAL A 116 8.35 -24.81 -1.26
CA VAL A 116 9.69 -25.38 -1.45
C VAL A 116 9.82 -26.73 -0.76
N ARG A 117 9.27 -26.89 0.45
CA ARG A 117 9.29 -28.17 1.15
C ARG A 117 8.58 -29.28 0.35
N GLN A 118 7.43 -28.99 -0.25
CA GLN A 118 6.68 -29.96 -1.06
C GLN A 118 7.41 -30.33 -2.36
N GLU A 119 8.02 -29.35 -3.02
CA GLU A 119 8.85 -29.57 -4.21
C GLU A 119 10.07 -30.43 -3.87
N VAL A 120 10.78 -30.11 -2.79
CA VAL A 120 11.93 -30.91 -2.32
C VAL A 120 11.50 -32.33 -2.00
N GLU A 121 10.37 -32.55 -1.31
CA GLU A 121 9.88 -33.90 -1.03
C GLU A 121 9.61 -34.69 -2.32
N THR A 122 9.00 -34.05 -3.32
CA THR A 122 8.71 -34.67 -4.61
C THR A 122 9.99 -35.07 -5.35
N VAL A 123 10.94 -34.15 -5.44
CA VAL A 123 12.24 -34.38 -6.08
C VAL A 123 13.02 -35.47 -5.36
N VAL A 124 13.03 -35.47 -4.02
CA VAL A 124 13.71 -36.50 -3.22
C VAL A 124 13.07 -37.87 -3.44
N ARG A 125 11.73 -37.96 -3.44
CA ARG A 125 11.01 -39.22 -3.69
C ARG A 125 11.34 -39.78 -5.07
N GLN A 126 11.36 -38.92 -6.09
CA GLN A 126 11.73 -39.31 -7.45
C GLN A 126 13.18 -39.81 -7.53
N ALA A 127 14.13 -39.05 -6.97
CA ALA A 127 15.54 -39.42 -6.98
C ALA A 127 15.80 -40.75 -6.25
N VAL A 128 15.11 -40.99 -5.13
CA VAL A 128 15.19 -42.27 -4.40
C VAL A 128 14.62 -43.41 -5.23
N TYR A 129 13.48 -43.20 -5.89
CA TYR A 129 12.88 -44.21 -6.76
C TYR A 129 13.81 -44.57 -7.93
N GLU A 130 14.38 -43.56 -8.58
CA GLU A 130 15.34 -43.74 -9.67
C GLU A 130 16.61 -44.47 -9.21
N ALA A 131 17.19 -44.10 -8.06
CA ALA A 131 18.35 -44.76 -7.50
C ALA A 131 18.06 -46.23 -7.15
N VAL A 132 16.92 -46.52 -6.50
CA VAL A 132 16.53 -47.90 -6.18
C VAL A 132 16.28 -48.73 -7.45
N ALA A 133 15.69 -48.14 -8.49
CA ALA A 133 15.50 -48.81 -9.76
C ALA A 133 16.83 -49.14 -10.46
N GLN A 134 17.85 -48.28 -10.33
CA GLN A 134 19.20 -48.53 -10.83
C GLN A 134 19.88 -49.68 -10.08
N GLU A 135 19.81 -49.68 -8.75
CA GLU A 135 20.37 -50.75 -7.91
C GLU A 135 19.74 -52.12 -8.22
N LEU A 136 18.45 -52.16 -8.56
CA LEU A 136 17.77 -53.39 -8.98
C LEU A 136 18.17 -53.87 -10.39
N GLN A 137 18.75 -53.00 -11.21
CA GLN A 137 19.21 -53.31 -12.57
C GLN A 137 20.69 -53.70 -12.61
N GLU A 138 21.46 -53.40 -11.56
CA GLU A 138 22.84 -53.88 -11.41
C GLU A 138 22.83 -55.37 -11.01
N PRO A 139 23.38 -56.28 -11.86
CA PRO A 139 23.31 -57.74 -11.68
C PRO A 139 24.31 -58.31 -10.67
#